data_AF-A0A9W8PQE6-F1
#
_entry.id   AF-A0A9W8PQE6-F1
#
_cell.length_a   1.000
_cell.length_b   1.000
_cell.length_c   1.000
_cell.angle_alpha   90.00
_cell.angle_beta   90.00
_cell.angle_gamma   90.00
#
_symmetry.space_group_name_H-M   'P 1'
#
loop_
_entity.id
_entity.type
_entity.pdbx_description
1 polymer ?
#
loop_
_entity_poly.entity_id
_entity_poly.type
_entity_poly.pdbx_seq_one_letter_code
_entity_poly.pdbx_strand_id
1 'polypeptide(L)'
;MKFSIITSLFLANAGLSLAAPADATAKEPSKVLLKATAIESTTGDNGITTPLPIQPGMVKDCDRFYLVQKNEVCLAITNEFGISFEQFKKWNPTVGDQCEYMWADAYVCTHTVGYTPPKTVRCYQSSIVHPWGADKADALAAANEWCYRGGGGGVYDRYETRKTCVNAPSGKGSFTFMVKTTTPGAGLGLTGGKCRDLLNLGINGCASGSDGNNGFWMFEAAFMTYKCDE
;
A
#
# COMPACT_ATOMS: atom_id res chain seq x y z
N MET A 1 43.61 -25.83 -13.94
CA MET A 1 44.51 -26.46 -14.92
C MET A 1 43.89 -26.29 -16.31
N LYS A 2 44.65 -25.71 -17.27
CA LYS A 2 44.69 -25.95 -18.74
C LYS A 2 43.39 -26.37 -19.47
N PHE A 3 42.96 -25.92 -20.64
CA PHE A 3 43.38 -25.10 -21.81
C PHE A 3 42.01 -24.82 -22.54
N SER A 4 41.77 -23.88 -23.45
CA SER A 4 42.40 -23.70 -24.75
C SER A 4 41.71 -22.54 -25.50
N ILE A 5 42.49 -21.85 -26.31
CA ILE A 5 42.14 -20.74 -27.21
C ILE A 5 41.72 -21.33 -28.56
N ILE A 6 40.65 -20.81 -29.21
CA ILE A 6 40.53 -20.87 -30.68
C ILE A 6 40.08 -19.51 -31.21
N THR A 7 41.04 -18.83 -31.79
CA THR A 7 40.92 -17.73 -32.74
C THR A 7 40.51 -18.28 -34.10
N SER A 8 39.51 -17.71 -34.77
CA SER A 8 39.35 -17.69 -36.25
C SER A 8 38.08 -16.91 -36.59
N LEU A 9 37.92 -16.22 -37.71
CA LEU A 9 38.77 -15.55 -38.69
C LEU A 9 37.71 -14.87 -39.58
N PHE A 10 37.79 -13.54 -39.76
CA PHE A 10 36.90 -12.83 -40.68
C PHE A 10 37.19 -13.29 -42.11
N LEU A 11 36.15 -13.70 -42.83
CA LEU A 11 36.13 -13.66 -44.29
C LEU A 11 34.97 -12.77 -44.72
N ALA A 12 35.35 -11.60 -45.25
CA ALA A 12 34.50 -10.79 -46.08
C ALA A 12 34.16 -11.56 -47.36
N ASN A 13 32.92 -11.43 -47.85
CA ASN A 13 32.66 -11.63 -49.26
C ASN A 13 31.87 -10.44 -49.79
N ALA A 14 32.50 -9.73 -50.73
CA ALA A 14 31.90 -8.66 -51.49
C ALA A 14 30.93 -9.25 -52.54
N GLY A 15 29.95 -8.44 -52.92
CA GLY A 15 28.73 -8.85 -53.58
C GLY A 15 28.84 -9.35 -55.02
N LEU A 16 27.69 -9.79 -55.53
CA LEU A 16 27.38 -9.81 -56.94
C LEU A 16 25.89 -9.44 -57.11
N SER A 17 25.68 -8.41 -57.91
CA SER A 17 24.39 -7.84 -58.32
C SER A 17 23.65 -8.77 -59.28
N LEU A 18 22.33 -8.94 -59.09
CA LEU A 18 21.40 -9.33 -60.14
C LEU A 18 20.10 -8.53 -60.00
N ALA A 19 19.66 -8.01 -61.13
CA ALA A 19 18.63 -7.01 -61.32
C ALA A 19 17.23 -7.42 -60.82
N ALA A 20 16.44 -6.40 -60.47
CA ALA A 20 15.01 -6.48 -60.25
C ALA A 20 14.23 -6.79 -61.55
N PRO A 21 13.02 -7.35 -61.43
CA PRO A 21 11.89 -6.95 -62.23
C PRO A 21 10.93 -6.07 -61.40
N ALA A 22 10.62 -4.91 -61.96
CA ALA A 22 9.46 -4.12 -61.59
C ALA A 22 8.19 -4.93 -61.88
N ASP A 23 7.27 -5.02 -60.92
CA ASP A 23 5.88 -4.51 -61.03
C ASP A 23 5.06 -5.07 -59.86
N ALA A 24 4.77 -4.22 -58.87
CA ALA A 24 3.75 -4.45 -57.86
C ALA A 24 3.32 -3.08 -57.32
N THR A 25 2.26 -2.54 -57.90
CA THR A 25 1.58 -1.33 -57.40
C THR A 25 0.89 -1.64 -56.08
N ALA A 26 1.65 -1.62 -54.99
CA ALA A 26 1.11 -1.63 -53.63
C ALA A 26 0.48 -0.26 -53.32
N LYS A 27 -0.85 -0.20 -53.32
CA LYS A 27 -1.62 0.93 -52.82
C LYS A 27 -1.34 1.11 -51.33
N GLU A 28 -0.62 2.18 -50.99
CA GLU A 28 -0.28 2.55 -49.62
C GLU A 28 -1.55 2.80 -48.78
N PRO A 29 -1.72 2.17 -47.61
CA PRO A 29 -2.82 2.51 -46.71
C PRO A 29 -2.57 3.90 -46.13
N SER A 30 -3.45 4.85 -46.49
CA SER A 30 -3.42 6.23 -46.00
C SER A 30 -3.49 6.24 -44.47
N LYS A 31 -2.37 6.62 -43.84
CA LYS A 31 -2.25 6.82 -42.40
C LYS A 31 -2.99 8.11 -42.04
N VAL A 32 -4.25 7.99 -41.62
CA VAL A 32 -4.99 9.08 -40.99
C VAL A 32 -4.26 9.43 -39.69
N LEU A 33 -3.53 10.54 -39.70
CA LEU A 33 -2.86 11.08 -38.52
C LEU A 33 -3.94 11.68 -37.60
N LEU A 34 -4.41 10.88 -36.65
CA LEU A 34 -5.25 11.37 -35.55
C LEU A 34 -4.43 12.44 -34.80
N LYS A 35 -4.93 13.67 -34.81
CA LYS A 35 -4.32 14.79 -34.10
C LYS A 35 -4.41 14.50 -32.60
N ALA A 36 -3.26 14.30 -31.95
CA ALA A 36 -3.20 14.09 -30.51
C ALA A 36 -3.80 15.31 -29.80
N THR A 37 -4.92 15.10 -29.11
CA THR A 37 -5.55 16.14 -28.30
C THR A 37 -4.86 16.14 -26.93
N ALA A 38 -4.40 17.30 -26.48
CA ALA A 38 -3.83 17.42 -25.14
C ALA A 38 -4.92 17.07 -24.11
N ILE A 39 -4.62 16.09 -23.25
CA ILE A 39 -5.47 15.78 -22.10
C ILE A 39 -5.23 16.89 -21.08
N GLU A 40 -6.29 17.62 -20.73
CA GLU A 40 -6.23 18.63 -19.67
C GLU A 40 -6.59 18.00 -18.33
N SER A 41 -5.92 18.45 -17.27
CA SER A 41 -6.25 18.02 -15.91
C SER A 41 -7.62 18.60 -15.55
N THR A 42 -8.54 17.73 -15.13
CA THR A 42 -9.87 18.13 -14.71
C THR A 42 -10.01 18.00 -13.20
N THR A 43 -10.59 19.00 -12.56
CA THR A 43 -11.08 18.88 -11.19
C THR A 43 -12.39 18.10 -11.21
N GLY A 44 -12.42 16.96 -10.51
CA GLY A 44 -13.64 16.15 -10.42
C GLY A 44 -14.69 16.80 -9.51
N ASP A 45 -15.89 16.22 -9.48
CA ASP A 45 -16.98 16.65 -8.57
C ASP A 45 -16.59 16.55 -7.08
N ASN A 46 -15.51 15.81 -6.78
CA ASN A 46 -14.91 15.70 -5.45
C ASN A 46 -13.96 16.87 -5.10
N GLY A 47 -13.78 17.85 -5.99
CA GLY A 47 -12.89 19.00 -5.77
C GLY A 47 -11.40 18.67 -5.88
N ILE A 48 -11.04 17.46 -6.35
CA ILE A 48 -9.66 17.02 -6.49
C ILE A 48 -9.24 17.09 -7.95
N THR A 49 -8.11 17.76 -8.17
CA THR A 49 -7.48 17.87 -9.49
C THR A 49 -6.79 16.54 -9.82
N THR A 50 -7.25 15.89 -10.89
CA THR A 50 -6.67 14.61 -11.33
C THR A 50 -5.34 14.87 -12.05
N PRO A 51 -4.21 14.33 -11.56
CA PRO A 51 -2.92 14.52 -12.21
C PRO A 51 -2.85 13.77 -13.54
N LEU A 52 -1.91 14.15 -14.40
CA LEU A 52 -1.69 13.49 -15.69
C LEU A 52 -0.22 13.07 -15.85
N PRO A 53 0.06 11.98 -16.60
CA PRO A 53 -0.91 11.09 -17.26
C PRO A 53 -1.49 10.04 -16.31
N ILE A 54 -2.69 9.52 -16.57
CA ILE A 54 -3.33 8.46 -15.76
C ILE A 54 -3.35 7.13 -16.50
N GLN A 55 -3.51 6.02 -15.77
CA GLN A 55 -3.93 4.77 -16.41
C GLN A 55 -5.30 4.97 -17.08
N PRO A 56 -5.48 4.45 -18.31
CA PRO A 56 -6.79 4.48 -18.95
C PRO A 56 -7.87 3.84 -18.08
N GLY A 57 -9.09 4.37 -18.12
CA GLY A 57 -10.19 3.77 -17.37
C GLY A 57 -10.08 3.83 -15.83
N MET A 58 -9.08 4.53 -15.28
CA MET A 58 -9.02 4.83 -13.85
C MET A 58 -10.31 5.51 -13.39
N VAL A 59 -10.81 5.12 -12.21
CA VAL A 59 -12.07 5.63 -11.66
C VAL A 59 -12.06 7.15 -11.43
N LYS A 60 -13.23 7.77 -11.56
CA LYS A 60 -13.40 9.23 -11.49
C LYS A 60 -13.45 9.80 -10.07
N ASP A 61 -13.84 8.98 -9.10
CA ASP A 61 -13.95 9.33 -7.69
C ASP A 61 -12.64 9.10 -6.92
N CYS A 62 -11.53 8.99 -7.63
CA CYS A 62 -10.21 8.87 -7.02
C CYS A 62 -9.85 10.15 -6.25
N ASP A 63 -9.39 9.97 -5.01
CA ASP A 63 -8.92 11.07 -4.16
C ASP A 63 -7.45 10.92 -3.74
N ARG A 64 -6.81 9.81 -4.09
CA ARG A 64 -5.38 9.59 -3.93
C ARG A 64 -4.79 8.90 -5.16
N PHE A 65 -3.76 9.53 -5.71
CA PHE A 65 -3.06 9.05 -6.89
C PHE A 65 -1.64 8.63 -6.55
N TYR A 66 -1.14 7.62 -7.24
CA TYR A 66 0.24 7.17 -7.15
C TYR A 66 0.86 7.10 -8.54
N LEU A 67 2.03 7.72 -8.71
CA LEU A 67 2.78 7.66 -9.96
C LEU A 67 3.59 6.37 -10.00
N VAL A 68 3.20 5.45 -10.88
CA VAL A 68 3.85 4.13 -11.02
C VAL A 68 5.30 4.32 -11.44
N GLN A 69 6.25 3.76 -10.67
CA GLN A 69 7.66 3.78 -11.02
C GLN A 69 8.00 2.68 -12.02
N LYS A 70 9.09 2.88 -12.76
CA LYS A 70 9.59 1.86 -13.68
C LYS A 70 9.90 0.55 -12.94
N ASN A 71 9.41 -0.57 -13.48
CA ASN A 71 9.55 -1.93 -12.95
C ASN A 71 8.77 -2.23 -11.66
N GLU A 72 7.87 -1.34 -11.22
CA GLU A 72 6.93 -1.70 -10.14
C GLU A 72 5.84 -2.65 -10.62
N VAL A 73 5.38 -3.47 -9.69
CA VAL A 73 4.26 -4.40 -9.90
C VAL A 73 3.12 -4.03 -8.97
N CYS A 74 1.88 -4.37 -9.34
CA CYS A 74 0.69 -4.01 -8.57
C CYS A 74 0.81 -4.45 -7.12
N LEU A 75 1.35 -5.65 -6.87
CA LEU A 75 1.51 -6.17 -5.52
C LEU A 75 2.34 -5.24 -4.62
N ALA A 76 3.39 -4.60 -5.16
CA ALA A 76 4.19 -3.65 -4.40
C ALA A 76 3.36 -2.43 -4.02
N ILE A 77 2.62 -1.86 -4.97
CA ILE A 77 1.75 -0.69 -4.78
C ILE A 77 0.61 -1.02 -3.80
N THR A 78 -0.06 -2.15 -3.99
CA THR A 78 -1.19 -2.53 -3.14
C THR A 78 -0.77 -2.80 -1.70
N ASN A 79 0.42 -3.38 -1.50
CA ASN A 79 1.01 -3.55 -0.18
C ASN A 79 1.38 -2.20 0.43
N GLU A 80 1.95 -1.29 -0.37
CA GLU A 80 2.28 0.08 0.05
C GLU A 80 1.05 0.85 0.53
N PHE A 81 -0.11 0.69 -0.13
CA PHE A 81 -1.35 1.38 0.24
C PHE A 81 -2.31 0.58 1.12
N GLY A 82 -1.97 -0.66 1.48
CA GLY A 82 -2.82 -1.51 2.33
C GLY A 82 -4.20 -1.79 1.71
N ILE A 83 -4.25 -1.98 0.39
CA ILE A 83 -5.47 -2.29 -0.38
C ILE A 83 -5.33 -3.67 -1.02
N SER A 84 -6.44 -4.37 -1.27
CA SER A 84 -6.38 -5.63 -2.00
C SER A 84 -6.12 -5.39 -3.49
N PHE A 85 -5.55 -6.37 -4.16
CA PHE A 85 -5.38 -6.31 -5.62
C PHE A 85 -6.73 -6.20 -6.35
N GLU A 86 -7.77 -6.89 -5.86
CA GLU A 86 -9.13 -6.78 -6.40
C GLU A 86 -9.66 -5.34 -6.29
N GLN A 87 -9.44 -4.68 -5.15
CA GLN A 87 -9.85 -3.30 -4.95
C GLN A 87 -9.06 -2.35 -5.84
N PHE A 88 -7.75 -2.57 -5.97
CA PHE A 88 -6.90 -1.78 -6.86
C PHE A 88 -7.30 -1.92 -8.32
N LYS A 89 -7.63 -3.13 -8.79
CA LYS A 89 -8.17 -3.36 -10.13
C LYS A 89 -9.53 -2.70 -10.32
N LYS A 90 -10.41 -2.74 -9.31
CA LYS A 90 -11.69 -2.05 -9.37
C LYS A 90 -11.52 -0.54 -9.63
N TRP A 91 -10.47 0.05 -9.08
CA TRP A 91 -10.14 1.47 -9.31
C TRP A 91 -9.30 1.73 -10.57
N ASN A 92 -8.57 0.72 -11.05
CA ASN A 92 -7.66 0.81 -12.19
C ASN A 92 -7.88 -0.39 -13.11
N PRO A 93 -9.04 -0.51 -13.79
CA PRO A 93 -9.44 -1.73 -14.50
C PRO A 93 -8.47 -2.15 -15.61
N THR A 94 -7.69 -1.23 -16.17
CA THR A 94 -6.78 -1.52 -17.28
C THR A 94 -5.42 -2.03 -16.84
N VAL A 95 -5.14 -2.20 -15.54
CA VAL A 95 -3.86 -2.78 -15.10
C VAL A 95 -3.74 -4.27 -15.44
N GLY A 96 -4.85 -4.93 -15.79
CA GLY A 96 -4.90 -6.35 -16.14
C GLY A 96 -5.16 -7.27 -14.95
N ASP A 97 -5.42 -8.55 -15.25
CA ASP A 97 -5.75 -9.55 -14.22
C ASP A 97 -4.52 -10.04 -13.46
N GLN A 98 -3.34 -9.85 -14.02
CA GLN A 98 -2.02 -10.22 -13.51
C GLN A 98 -1.09 -9.01 -13.42
N CYS A 99 -1.63 -7.78 -13.45
CA CYS A 99 -0.87 -6.52 -13.49
C CYS A 99 0.00 -6.31 -14.75
N GLU A 100 -0.30 -7.03 -15.82
CA GLU A 100 0.48 -7.09 -17.05
C GLU A 100 0.39 -5.83 -17.91
N TYR A 101 -0.60 -4.97 -17.65
CA TYR A 101 -0.87 -3.77 -18.45
C TYR A 101 -0.70 -2.47 -17.66
N MET A 102 -0.12 -2.53 -16.46
CA MET A 102 0.20 -1.34 -15.69
C MET A 102 1.37 -0.58 -16.33
N TRP A 103 1.08 0.60 -16.89
CA TRP A 103 2.08 1.51 -17.42
C TRP A 103 2.87 2.22 -16.32
N ALA A 104 4.19 2.27 -16.48
CA ALA A 104 5.05 3.17 -15.71
C ALA A 104 4.83 4.63 -16.12
N ASP A 105 5.21 5.57 -15.26
CA ASP A 105 5.07 7.02 -15.45
C ASP A 105 3.62 7.48 -15.67
N ALA A 106 2.65 6.67 -15.26
CA ALA A 106 1.23 6.98 -15.25
C ALA A 106 0.66 6.84 -13.83
N TYR A 107 -0.29 7.70 -13.49
CA TYR A 107 -0.97 7.69 -12.21
C TYR A 107 -2.02 6.58 -12.14
N VAL A 108 -1.99 5.84 -11.03
CA VAL A 108 -3.03 4.90 -10.60
C VAL A 108 -3.78 5.46 -9.40
N CYS A 109 -5.02 5.04 -9.23
CA CYS A 109 -5.83 5.35 -8.08
C CYS A 109 -5.54 4.38 -6.93
N THR A 110 -5.30 4.92 -5.73
CA THR A 110 -5.00 4.13 -4.53
C THR A 110 -5.96 4.41 -3.38
N HIS A 111 -6.89 5.33 -3.56
CA HIS A 111 -8.02 5.57 -2.67
C HIS A 111 -9.15 6.29 -3.44
N THR A 112 -10.40 6.00 -3.06
CA THR A 112 -11.60 6.66 -3.62
C THR A 112 -12.40 7.30 -2.51
N VAL A 113 -13.17 8.34 -2.85
CA VAL A 113 -14.02 9.04 -1.90
C VAL A 113 -14.98 8.06 -1.23
N GLY A 114 -15.00 8.04 0.11
CA GLY A 114 -15.87 7.17 0.89
C GLY A 114 -15.38 5.72 1.04
N TYR A 115 -14.26 5.35 0.43
CA TYR A 115 -13.66 4.04 0.69
C TYR A 115 -13.28 3.91 2.17
N THR A 116 -13.87 2.91 2.82
CA THR A 116 -13.49 2.52 4.16
C THR A 116 -12.70 1.23 4.07
N PRO A 117 -11.40 1.21 4.39
CA PRO A 117 -10.63 -0.01 4.33
C PRO A 117 -11.21 -1.04 5.31
N PRO A 118 -11.16 -2.34 4.96
CA PRO A 118 -11.62 -3.38 5.85
C PRO A 118 -10.84 -3.33 7.16
N LYS A 119 -11.52 -3.74 8.24
CA LYS A 119 -10.92 -3.91 9.56
C LYS A 119 -10.66 -5.40 9.75
N THR A 120 -9.45 -5.74 10.16
CA THR A 120 -9.11 -7.10 10.57
C THR A 120 -8.72 -7.11 12.04
N VAL A 121 -9.14 -8.15 12.74
CA VAL A 121 -8.76 -8.40 14.13
C VAL A 121 -8.45 -9.88 14.26
N ARG A 122 -7.24 -10.20 14.69
CA ARG A 122 -6.82 -11.55 15.06
C ARG A 122 -6.68 -11.58 16.57
N CYS A 123 -7.52 -12.37 17.21
CA CYS A 123 -7.37 -12.67 18.63
C CYS A 123 -6.29 -13.73 18.84
N TYR A 124 -5.50 -13.59 19.89
CA TYR A 124 -4.53 -14.59 20.27
C TYR A 124 -4.48 -14.75 21.79
N GLN A 125 -4.01 -15.92 22.22
CA GLN A 125 -3.79 -16.26 23.63
C GLN A 125 -2.39 -16.83 23.79
N SER A 126 -1.77 -16.53 24.93
CA SER A 126 -0.43 -17.00 25.28
C SER A 126 -0.31 -17.04 26.80
N SER A 127 0.66 -17.79 27.32
CA SER A 127 0.94 -17.86 28.77
C SER A 127 1.34 -16.53 29.38
N ILE A 128 1.87 -15.61 28.56
CA ILE A 128 2.31 -14.27 28.98
C ILE A 128 1.24 -13.19 28.77
N VAL A 129 0.04 -13.57 28.31
CA VAL A 129 -1.05 -12.63 28.02
C VAL A 129 -2.29 -12.97 28.82
N HIS A 130 -2.66 -12.07 29.72
CA HIS A 130 -3.87 -12.13 30.49
C HIS A 130 -5.12 -11.89 29.64
N PRO A 131 -6.25 -12.55 29.98
CA PRO A 131 -7.56 -12.07 29.56
C PRO A 131 -7.85 -10.68 30.13
N TRP A 132 -8.54 -9.83 29.37
CA TRP A 132 -8.86 -8.46 29.80
C TRP A 132 -9.69 -8.42 31.08
N GLY A 133 -10.73 -9.27 31.17
CA GLY A 133 -11.57 -9.40 32.36
C GLY A 133 -12.02 -8.06 32.96
N ALA A 134 -11.83 -7.90 34.27
CA ALA A 134 -12.15 -6.68 35.00
C ALA A 134 -11.24 -5.48 34.63
N ASP A 135 -10.05 -5.76 34.11
CA ASP A 135 -9.04 -4.75 33.74
C ASP A 135 -9.31 -4.13 32.35
N LYS A 136 -10.34 -4.60 31.64
CA LYS A 136 -10.72 -4.12 30.30
C LYS A 136 -10.98 -2.61 30.25
N ALA A 137 -11.67 -2.07 31.24
CA ALA A 137 -12.00 -0.65 31.29
C ALA A 137 -10.74 0.22 31.44
N ASP A 138 -9.81 -0.22 32.28
CA ASP A 138 -8.53 0.46 32.50
C ASP A 138 -7.65 0.38 31.24
N ALA A 139 -7.66 -0.76 30.53
CA ALA A 139 -6.96 -0.90 29.26
C ALA A 139 -7.51 0.07 28.19
N LEU A 140 -8.83 0.23 28.09
CA LEU A 140 -9.45 1.21 27.18
C LEU A 140 -9.09 2.65 27.54
N ALA A 141 -9.05 2.98 28.84
CA ALA A 141 -8.64 4.30 29.32
C ALA A 141 -7.16 4.58 29.01
N ALA A 142 -6.28 3.61 29.27
CA ALA A 142 -4.86 3.70 28.97
C ALA A 142 -4.61 3.86 27.45
N ALA A 143 -5.34 3.13 26.62
CA ALA A 143 -5.28 3.27 25.16
C ALA A 143 -5.71 4.68 24.71
N ASN A 144 -6.79 5.22 25.28
CA ASN A 144 -7.23 6.59 25.01
C ASN A 144 -6.16 7.63 25.38
N GLU A 145 -5.63 7.57 26.61
CA GLU A 145 -4.60 8.51 27.05
C GLU A 145 -3.33 8.43 26.19
N TRP A 146 -2.89 7.21 25.84
CA TRP A 146 -1.74 7.06 24.96
C TRP A 146 -1.98 7.66 23.57
N CYS A 147 -3.15 7.41 22.98
CA CYS A 147 -3.48 7.91 21.66
C CYS A 147 -3.63 9.43 21.59
N TYR A 148 -4.11 10.09 22.64
CA TYR A 148 -4.29 11.54 22.65
C TYR A 148 -3.10 12.33 23.21
N ARG A 149 -2.36 11.75 24.17
CA ARG A 149 -1.32 12.47 24.93
C ARG A 149 0.01 11.74 25.02
N GLY A 150 0.03 10.42 24.88
CA GLY A 150 1.23 9.58 25.03
C GLY A 150 1.97 9.26 23.74
N GLY A 151 1.61 9.90 22.61
CA GLY A 151 2.31 9.75 21.33
C GLY A 151 1.80 8.63 20.41
N GLY A 152 0.73 7.93 20.79
CA GLY A 152 0.06 6.96 19.90
C GLY A 152 -0.64 7.63 18.72
N GLY A 153 -1.19 8.83 18.88
CA GLY A 153 -1.62 9.68 17.77
C GLY A 153 -0.48 10.59 17.27
N GLY A 154 -0.63 11.13 16.07
CA GLY A 154 0.27 12.12 15.49
C GLY A 154 0.65 11.80 14.05
N VAL A 155 1.68 12.50 13.55
CA VAL A 155 2.27 12.25 12.24
C VAL A 155 3.30 11.13 12.38
N TYR A 156 3.19 10.11 11.54
CA TYR A 156 4.11 8.97 11.51
C TYR A 156 5.10 9.09 10.36
N ASP A 157 6.35 8.76 10.65
CA ASP A 157 7.39 8.53 9.65
C ASP A 157 7.14 7.23 8.88
N ARG A 158 7.86 7.07 7.78
CA ARG A 158 7.80 5.89 6.91
C ARG A 158 8.05 4.61 7.73
N TYR A 159 7.10 3.69 7.71
CA TYR A 159 7.12 2.42 8.47
C TYR A 159 7.31 2.55 9.99
N GLU A 160 7.10 3.75 10.54
CA GLU A 160 7.29 3.99 11.96
C GLU A 160 6.38 3.10 12.80
N THR A 161 6.94 2.54 13.86
CA THR A 161 6.24 1.76 14.87
C THR A 161 6.35 2.48 16.19
N ARG A 162 5.21 2.82 16.80
CA ARG A 162 5.16 3.35 18.15
C ARG A 162 4.57 2.32 19.08
N LYS A 163 5.17 2.22 20.26
CA LYS A 163 4.76 1.29 21.30
C LYS A 163 4.68 2.02 22.63
N THR A 164 3.80 1.55 23.49
CA THR A 164 3.80 1.95 24.90
C THR A 164 3.57 0.74 25.78
N CYS A 165 3.93 0.91 27.03
CA CYS A 165 3.60 0.02 28.10
C CYS A 165 3.03 0.85 29.25
N VAL A 166 1.92 0.40 29.82
CA VAL A 166 1.28 1.04 30.98
C VAL A 166 1.02 -0.03 32.04
N ASN A 167 1.57 0.12 33.24
CA ASN A 167 1.30 -0.81 34.34
C ASN A 167 -0.19 -0.79 34.68
N ALA A 168 -0.81 -1.96 34.77
CA ALA A 168 -2.24 -2.09 35.08
C ALA A 168 -2.50 -1.64 36.53
N PRO A 169 -3.54 -0.82 36.80
CA PRO A 169 -3.87 -0.38 38.16
C PRO A 169 -4.12 -1.53 39.15
N SER A 170 -4.58 -2.68 38.66
CA SER A 170 -4.75 -3.89 39.47
C SER A 170 -3.43 -4.52 39.96
N GLY A 171 -2.29 -4.11 39.39
CA GLY A 171 -0.98 -4.65 39.71
C GLY A 171 -0.68 -6.01 39.09
N LYS A 172 -1.60 -6.60 38.32
CA LYS A 172 -1.46 -7.95 37.73
C LYS A 172 -0.51 -8.02 36.53
N GLY A 173 -0.02 -6.89 36.04
CA GLY A 173 0.86 -6.84 34.86
C GLY A 173 0.79 -5.48 34.18
N SER A 174 0.87 -5.46 32.85
CA SER A 174 0.89 -4.22 32.05
C SER A 174 0.07 -4.32 30.77
N PHE A 175 -0.50 -3.20 30.34
CA PHE A 175 -1.09 -3.05 29.02
C PHE A 175 0.00 -2.62 28.04
N THR A 176 0.16 -3.37 26.97
CA THR A 176 1.04 -3.01 25.86
C THR A 176 0.21 -2.66 24.64
N PHE A 177 0.54 -1.54 24.02
CA PHE A 177 -0.09 -1.09 22.78
C PHE A 177 0.97 -0.81 21.74
N MET A 178 0.68 -1.15 20.50
CA MET A 178 1.50 -0.83 19.35
C MET A 178 0.61 -0.30 18.24
N VAL A 179 1.08 0.73 17.54
CA VAL A 179 0.55 1.12 16.25
C VAL A 179 1.70 1.34 15.27
N LYS A 180 1.49 0.92 14.03
CA LYS A 180 2.49 0.99 12.96
C LYS A 180 1.84 1.40 11.66
N THR A 181 2.54 2.23 10.88
CA THR A 181 2.18 2.45 9.47
C THR A 181 2.86 1.40 8.58
N THR A 182 2.12 0.88 7.60
CA THR A 182 2.66 -0.02 6.56
C THR A 182 3.01 0.71 5.27
N THR A 183 2.87 2.04 5.22
CA THR A 183 3.10 2.78 3.98
C THR A 183 4.55 3.26 3.84
N PRO A 184 5.11 3.26 2.62
CA PRO A 184 6.33 3.97 2.25
C PRO A 184 6.12 5.50 2.11
N GLY A 185 4.90 6.04 2.26
CA GLY A 185 4.67 7.49 2.22
C GLY A 185 5.24 8.23 3.44
N ALA A 186 5.71 9.47 3.26
CA ALA A 186 6.12 10.33 4.37
C ALA A 186 4.90 10.96 5.06
N GLY A 187 4.88 10.97 6.40
CA GLY A 187 4.05 11.87 7.20
C GLY A 187 2.56 11.54 7.24
N LEU A 188 2.19 10.28 7.49
CA LEU A 188 0.77 9.94 7.66
C LEU A 188 0.25 10.34 9.04
N GLY A 189 -0.81 11.15 9.06
CA GLY A 189 -1.52 11.52 10.28
C GLY A 189 -2.42 10.39 10.78
N LEU A 190 -2.20 9.96 12.03
CA LEU A 190 -3.11 9.15 12.81
C LEU A 190 -3.72 10.03 13.90
N THR A 191 -5.00 10.41 13.75
CA THR A 191 -5.67 11.19 14.80
C THR A 191 -5.74 10.36 16.09
N GLY A 192 -5.74 11.02 17.25
CA GLY A 192 -5.91 10.33 18.54
C GLY A 192 -7.19 9.47 18.58
N GLY A 193 -8.27 9.96 17.96
CA GLY A 193 -9.51 9.19 17.81
C GLY A 193 -9.32 7.92 16.99
N LYS A 194 -8.67 8.00 15.81
CA LYS A 194 -8.41 6.82 14.97
C LYS A 194 -7.44 5.85 15.63
N CYS A 195 -6.41 6.32 16.33
CA CYS A 195 -5.53 5.50 17.15
C CYS A 195 -6.31 4.73 18.22
N ARG A 196 -7.17 5.43 18.98
CA ARG A 196 -7.99 4.80 20.02
C ARG A 196 -8.94 3.78 19.41
N ASP A 197 -9.62 4.12 18.32
CA ASP A 197 -10.57 3.24 17.67
C ASP A 197 -9.89 1.97 17.15
N LEU A 198 -8.65 2.05 16.63
CA LEU A 198 -7.84 0.88 16.25
C LEU A 198 -7.61 -0.06 17.44
N LEU A 199 -7.08 0.44 18.55
CA LEU A 199 -6.80 -0.38 19.74
C LEU A 199 -8.09 -0.96 20.33
N ASN A 200 -9.17 -0.17 20.31
CA ASN A 200 -10.47 -0.60 20.79
C ASN A 200 -11.08 -1.75 19.98
N LEU A 201 -10.70 -1.93 18.70
CA LEU A 201 -11.13 -3.11 17.93
C LEU A 201 -10.64 -4.39 18.59
N GLY A 202 -9.37 -4.41 19.00
CA GLY A 202 -8.75 -5.52 19.68
C GLY A 202 -9.25 -5.73 21.10
N ILE A 203 -9.17 -4.67 21.92
CA ILE A 203 -9.56 -4.72 23.33
C ILE A 203 -11.02 -5.16 23.47
N ASN A 204 -11.94 -4.61 22.65
CA ASN A 204 -13.35 -4.99 22.74
C ASN A 204 -13.66 -6.32 22.05
N GLY A 205 -13.03 -6.61 20.92
CA GLY A 205 -13.32 -7.77 20.07
C GLY A 205 -12.70 -9.09 20.54
N CYS A 206 -11.66 -9.04 21.37
CA CYS A 206 -10.95 -10.23 21.84
C CYS A 206 -11.03 -10.41 23.35
N ALA A 207 -10.93 -11.65 23.81
CA ALA A 207 -10.92 -11.97 25.24
C ALA A 207 -9.56 -11.68 25.91
N SER A 208 -8.48 -11.72 25.13
CA SER A 208 -7.08 -11.54 25.52
C SER A 208 -6.37 -10.68 24.46
N GLY A 209 -5.08 -10.93 24.18
CA GLY A 209 -4.30 -10.20 23.19
C GLY A 209 -4.89 -10.23 21.78
N SER A 210 -4.54 -9.21 21.02
CA SER A 210 -5.01 -9.04 19.66
C SER A 210 -4.05 -8.22 18.82
N ASP A 211 -4.01 -8.50 17.54
CA ASP A 211 -3.42 -7.64 16.54
C ASP A 211 -4.32 -7.56 15.31
N GLY A 212 -4.11 -6.56 14.48
CA GLY A 212 -4.97 -6.36 13.33
C GLY A 212 -4.57 -5.17 12.49
N ASN A 213 -5.43 -4.83 11.54
CA ASN A 213 -5.24 -3.67 10.70
C ASN A 213 -6.55 -2.95 10.36
N ASN A 214 -6.42 -1.68 9.99
CA ASN A 214 -7.45 -0.95 9.25
C ASN A 214 -6.78 -0.16 8.13
N GLY A 215 -6.78 -0.77 6.94
CA GLY A 215 -5.98 -0.30 5.81
C GLY A 215 -4.50 -0.42 6.13
N PHE A 216 -3.77 0.70 5.99
CA PHE A 216 -2.32 0.76 6.21
C PHE A 216 -1.90 0.97 7.67
N TRP A 217 -2.84 0.98 8.61
CA TRP A 217 -2.54 1.03 10.04
C TRP A 217 -2.62 -0.36 10.62
N MET A 218 -1.53 -0.82 11.22
CA MET A 218 -1.51 -2.01 12.05
C MET A 218 -1.59 -1.61 13.51
N PHE A 219 -2.21 -2.47 14.32
CA PHE A 219 -2.24 -2.31 15.76
C PHE A 219 -1.99 -3.64 16.46
N GLU A 220 -1.52 -3.55 17.69
CA GLU A 220 -1.52 -4.65 18.66
C GLU A 220 -1.95 -4.10 20.03
N ALA A 221 -2.74 -4.88 20.75
CA ALA A 221 -3.14 -4.58 22.12
C ALA A 221 -3.12 -5.88 22.94
N ALA A 222 -2.37 -5.88 24.03
CA ALA A 222 -2.27 -7.02 24.93
C ALA A 222 -2.19 -6.61 26.41
N PHE A 223 -2.71 -7.47 27.29
CA PHE A 223 -2.51 -7.38 28.73
C PHE A 223 -1.44 -8.40 29.11
N MET A 224 -0.21 -7.93 29.31
CA MET A 224 0.94 -8.77 29.63
C MET A 224 0.96 -9.14 31.12
N THR A 225 1.52 -10.30 31.43
CA THR A 225 1.74 -10.76 32.82
C THR A 225 2.86 -10.02 33.55
N TYR A 226 3.74 -9.34 32.82
CA TYR A 226 4.89 -8.60 33.36
C TYR A 226 4.62 -7.09 33.42
N LYS A 227 5.41 -6.36 34.21
CA LYS A 227 5.34 -4.89 34.32
C LYS A 227 6.27 -4.22 33.32
N CYS A 228 6.07 -2.93 33.06
CA CYS A 228 6.77 -2.21 31.98
C CYS A 228 8.29 -2.06 32.15
N ASP A 229 8.77 -2.13 33.38
CA ASP A 229 10.16 -1.91 33.74
C ASP A 229 10.89 -3.23 34.09
N GLU A 230 10.27 -4.38 33.79
CA GLU A 230 10.82 -5.74 33.98
C GLU A 230 11.36 -6.30 32.65
#